data_AF-A0A7X6V8K1-F1
#
_entry.id   AF-A0A7X6V8K1-F1
#
_cell.length_a   1.000
_cell.length_b   1.000
_cell.length_c   1.000
_cell.angle_alpha   90.00
_cell.angle_beta   90.00
_cell.angle_gamma   90.00
#
_symmetry.space_group_name_H-M   'P 1'
#
loop_
_entity.id
_entity.type
_entity.pdbx_description
1 polymer ?
#
loop_
_entity_poly.entity_id
_entity_poly.type
_entity_poly.pdbx_seq_one_letter_code
_entity_poly.pdbx_strand_id
1 'polypeptide(L)'
;MGIILGVAILMIVLAVMTGFGDVWREKILSYKPHITIYHISGIIEDSEDVCKKIETIEGVETVNPTIVSPVMLRYDESRDPIMATAIGIDGERASVMSTQIGSSKNLFAGE
;
A
#
# COMPACT_ATOMS: atom_id res chain seq x y z
N MET A 1 -31.53 -1.03 -35.79
CA MET A 1 -31.48 -0.88 -34.32
C MET A 1 -30.83 -2.07 -33.61
N GLY A 2 -31.17 -3.32 -33.91
CA GLY A 2 -30.57 -4.49 -33.23
C GLY A 2 -29.03 -4.60 -33.35
N ILE A 3 -28.47 -4.27 -34.51
CA ILE A 3 -27.01 -4.28 -34.73
C ILE A 3 -26.31 -3.21 -33.88
N ILE A 4 -26.92 -2.03 -33.74
CA ILE A 4 -26.37 -0.92 -32.94
C ILE A 4 -26.29 -1.34 -31.47
N LEU A 5 -27.31 -2.02 -30.96
CA LEU A 5 -27.30 -2.55 -29.60
C LEU A 5 -26.23 -3.63 -29.41
N GLY A 6 -26.09 -4.54 -30.38
CA GLY A 6 -25.05 -5.59 -30.33
C GLY A 6 -23.63 -5.03 -30.34
N VAL A 7 -23.36 -4.07 -31.23
CA VAL A 7 -22.05 -3.40 -31.30
C VAL A 7 -21.79 -2.58 -30.04
N ALA A 8 -22.79 -1.86 -29.52
CA ALA A 8 -22.65 -1.09 -28.28
C ALA A 8 -22.30 -1.98 -27.08
N ILE A 9 -22.96 -3.13 -26.93
CA ILE A 9 -22.67 -4.08 -25.86
C ILE A 9 -21.23 -4.62 -25.99
N LEU A 10 -20.81 -5.00 -27.20
CA LEU A 10 -19.44 -5.49 -27.43
C LEU A 10 -18.38 -4.42 -27.14
N MET A 11 -18.63 -3.17 -27.53
CA MET A 11 -17.72 -2.04 -27.25
C MET A 11 -17.59 -1.78 -25.75
N ILE A 12 -18.68 -1.87 -24.98
CA ILE A 12 -18.65 -1.70 -23.52
C ILE A 12 -17.83 -2.80 -22.85
N VAL A 13 -18.05 -4.07 -23.21
CA VAL A 13 -17.30 -5.19 -22.63
C VAL A 13 -15.81 -5.09 -22.93
N LEU A 14 -15.47 -4.72 -24.17
CA LEU A 14 -14.07 -4.49 -24.56
C LEU A 14 -13.46 -3.35 -23.76
N ALA A 15 -14.16 -2.21 -23.64
CA ALA A 15 -13.70 -1.06 -22.89
C ALA A 15 -13.46 -1.38 -21.40
N VAL A 16 -14.31 -2.20 -20.77
CA VAL A 16 -14.14 -2.63 -19.37
C VAL A 16 -12.90 -3.51 -19.24
N MET A 17 -12.73 -4.53 -20.09
CA MET A 17 -11.57 -5.42 -20.01
C MET A 17 -10.25 -4.68 -20.24
N THR A 18 -10.20 -3.76 -21.21
CA THR A 18 -9.01 -2.96 -21.49
C THR A 18 -8.74 -1.91 -20.42
N GLY A 19 -9.78 -1.23 -19.91
CA GLY A 19 -9.62 -0.19 -18.89
C GLY A 19 -9.33 -0.73 -17.49
N PHE A 20 -9.89 -1.88 -17.11
CA PHE A 20 -9.66 -2.49 -15.80
C PHE A 20 -8.39 -3.36 -15.79
N GLY A 21 -8.00 -4.01 -16.88
CA GLY A 21 -6.88 -4.96 -16.88
C GLY A 21 -5.57 -4.37 -16.34
N ASP A 22 -5.19 -3.19 -16.82
CA ASP A 22 -3.93 -2.55 -16.45
C ASP A 22 -3.97 -1.97 -15.03
N VAL A 23 -5.07 -1.29 -14.68
CA VAL A 23 -5.26 -0.67 -13.35
C VAL A 23 -5.34 -1.71 -12.24
N TRP A 24 -6.01 -2.85 -12.48
CA TRP A 24 -6.11 -3.90 -11.47
C TRP A 24 -4.81 -4.65 -11.30
N ARG A 25 -4.07 -4.90 -12.38
CA ARG A 25 -2.75 -5.53 -12.30
C ARG A 25 -1.79 -4.68 -11.48
N GLU A 26 -1.73 -3.38 -11.75
CA GLU A 26 -0.85 -2.47 -11.02
C GLU A 26 -1.25 -2.34 -9.53
N LYS A 27 -2.55 -2.19 -9.23
CA LYS A 27 -3.02 -2.04 -7.84
C LYS A 27 -2.88 -3.30 -6.98
N ILE A 28 -2.96 -4.50 -7.56
CA ILE A 28 -2.78 -5.75 -6.81
C ILE A 28 -1.33 -5.95 -6.38
N LEU A 29 -0.37 -5.53 -7.22
CA LEU A 29 1.06 -5.73 -6.97
C LEU A 29 1.71 -4.61 -6.14
N SER A 30 1.16 -3.39 -6.15
CA SER A 30 1.88 -2.20 -5.64
C SER A 30 1.61 -1.87 -4.16
N TYR A 31 0.67 -2.53 -3.48
CA TYR A 31 0.14 -2.00 -2.22
C TYR A 31 0.64 -2.66 -0.91
N LYS A 32 1.59 -3.60 -0.97
CA LYS A 32 2.04 -4.30 0.25
C LYS A 32 3.56 -4.44 0.28
N PRO A 33 4.21 -4.28 1.46
CA PRO A 33 5.60 -4.69 1.61
C PRO A 33 5.76 -6.13 1.15
N HIS A 34 6.68 -6.33 0.20
CA HIS A 34 7.02 -7.63 -0.36
C HIS A 34 7.69 -8.53 0.68
N ILE A 35 8.43 -7.92 1.60
CA ILE A 35 9.16 -8.60 2.67
C ILE A 35 8.90 -7.85 3.98
N THR A 36 8.69 -8.57 5.07
CA THR A 36 8.61 -7.99 6.41
C THR A 36 9.48 -8.80 7.36
N ILE A 37 10.33 -8.11 8.12
CA ILE A 37 11.28 -8.71 9.05
C ILE A 37 10.81 -8.37 10.46
N TYR A 38 10.63 -9.40 11.28
CA TYR A 38 10.25 -9.28 12.69
C TYR A 38 11.32 -9.91 13.56
N HIS A 39 11.58 -9.31 14.71
CA HIS A 39 12.45 -9.91 15.71
C HIS A 39 11.63 -10.84 16.63
N ILE A 40 12.15 -12.04 16.90
CA ILE A 40 11.41 -13.09 17.60
C ILE A 40 11.24 -12.83 19.10
N SER A 41 12.09 -11.98 19.68
CA SER A 41 12.23 -11.81 21.14
C SER A 41 11.99 -10.37 21.63
N GLY A 42 11.49 -9.45 20.80
CA GLY A 42 11.22 -8.08 21.25
C GLY A 42 11.34 -7.01 20.18
N ILE A 43 11.55 -5.77 20.62
CA ILE A 43 11.66 -4.56 19.80
C ILE A 43 13.05 -4.51 19.15
N ILE A 44 13.13 -4.00 17.92
CA ILE A 44 14.40 -3.71 17.25
C ILE A 44 14.90 -2.35 17.79
N GLU A 45 15.87 -2.37 18.71
CA GLU A 45 16.42 -1.13 19.32
C GLU A 45 17.25 -0.32 18.30
N ASP A 46 18.07 -0.98 17.48
CA ASP A 46 18.89 -0.35 16.44
C ASP A 46 18.20 -0.36 15.07
N SER A 47 16.96 0.15 15.00
CA SER A 47 16.17 0.12 13.77
C SER A 47 16.85 0.83 12.59
N GLU A 48 17.64 1.86 12.85
CA GLU A 48 18.33 2.64 11.82
C GLU A 48 19.53 1.91 11.19
N ASP A 49 20.36 1.26 11.99
CA ASP A 49 21.53 0.52 11.48
C ASP A 49 21.12 -0.75 10.75
N VAL A 50 20.04 -1.39 11.20
CA VAL A 50 19.44 -2.54 10.51
C VAL A 50 18.88 -2.09 9.15
N CYS A 51 18.21 -0.95 9.08
CA CYS A 51 17.72 -0.42 7.80
C CYS A 51 18.86 -0.15 6.81
N LYS A 52 19.94 0.52 7.22
CA LYS A 52 21.11 0.80 6.36
C LYS A 52 21.77 -0.47 5.82
N LYS A 53 21.87 -1.52 6.66
CA LYS A 53 22.41 -2.82 6.23
C LYS A 53 21.54 -3.48 5.18
N ILE A 54 20.21 -3.41 5.32
CA ILE A 54 19.26 -4.01 4.38
C ILE A 54 19.20 -3.22 3.07
N GLU A 55 19.29 -1.89 3.11
CA GLU A 55 19.37 -1.04 1.90
C GLU A 55 20.60 -1.33 1.04
N THR A 56 21.66 -1.90 1.61
CA THR A 56 22.88 -2.26 0.87
C THR A 56 22.73 -3.55 0.05
N ILE A 57 21.64 -4.30 0.22
CA ILE A 57 21.39 -5.56 -0.50
C ILE A 57 20.86 -5.26 -1.91
N GLU A 58 21.49 -5.86 -2.93
CA GLU A 58 21.07 -5.72 -4.33
C GLU A 58 19.62 -6.21 -4.52
N GLY A 59 18.75 -5.33 -5.02
CA GLY A 59 17.32 -5.61 -5.22
C GLY A 59 16.39 -5.03 -4.14
N VAL A 60 16.92 -4.42 -3.08
CA VAL A 60 16.10 -3.68 -2.10
C VAL A 60 15.91 -2.25 -2.56
N GLU A 61 14.71 -1.91 -3.03
CA GLU A 61 14.38 -0.54 -3.45
C GLU A 61 14.14 0.40 -2.27
N THR A 62 13.54 -0.10 -1.18
CA THR A 62 13.26 0.74 0.01
C THR A 62 13.05 -0.10 1.27
N VAL A 63 13.50 0.45 2.42
CA VAL A 63 13.30 -0.12 3.75
C VAL A 63 12.65 0.93 4.66
N ASN A 64 11.68 0.52 5.49
CA ASN A 64 11.06 1.42 6.47
C ASN A 64 10.85 0.72 7.81
N PRO A 65 11.38 1.26 8.92
CA PRO A 65 11.08 0.73 10.24
C PRO A 65 9.60 0.95 10.55
N THR A 66 8.89 -0.12 10.91
CA THR A 66 7.45 -0.08 11.22
C THR A 66 7.21 -0.77 12.55
N ILE A 67 6.42 -0.14 13.42
CA ILE A 67 5.96 -0.75 14.67
C ILE A 67 4.52 -1.22 14.46
N VAL A 68 4.30 -2.53 14.59
CA VAL A 68 2.97 -3.13 14.49
C VAL A 68 2.57 -3.64 15.87
N SER A 69 1.56 -3.03 16.48
CA SER A 69 1.10 -3.39 17.82
C SER A 69 -0.42 -3.52 17.86
N PRO A 70 -0.98 -4.61 18.40
CA PRO A 70 -2.41 -4.69 18.66
C PRO A 70 -2.78 -3.71 19.77
N VAL A 71 -3.77 -2.85 19.53
CA VAL A 71 -4.28 -1.85 20.45
C VAL A 71 -5.78 -2.00 20.64
N MET A 72 -6.26 -1.55 21.79
CA MET A 72 -7.67 -1.51 22.10
C MET A 72 -8.15 -0.07 21.99
N LEU A 73 -9.05 0.19 21.04
CA LEU A 73 -9.64 1.50 20.81
C LEU A 73 -11.00 1.58 21.49
N ARG A 74 -11.20 2.61 22.32
CA ARG A 74 -12.47 2.91 22.97
C ARG A 74 -12.81 4.38 22.75
N TYR A 75 -14.01 4.64 22.22
CA TYR A 75 -14.48 6.00 21.93
C TYR A 75 -15.12 6.67 23.16
N ASP A 76 -15.86 5.90 23.95
CA ASP A 76 -16.54 6.35 25.17
C ASP A 76 -16.56 5.18 26.18
N GLU A 77 -16.64 5.46 27.48
CA GLU A 77 -16.72 4.45 28.54
C GLU A 77 -17.98 3.57 28.44
N SER A 78 -19.03 4.07 27.78
CA SER A 78 -20.30 3.36 27.62
C SER A 78 -20.32 2.31 26.51
N ARG A 79 -19.25 2.20 25.70
CA ARG A 79 -19.20 1.28 24.55
C ARG A 79 -18.09 0.25 24.70
N ASP A 80 -18.39 -0.95 24.23
CA ASP A 80 -17.42 -2.04 24.20
C ASP A 80 -16.19 -1.64 23.36
N PRO A 81 -14.98 -1.94 23.86
CA PRO A 81 -13.76 -1.62 23.15
C PRO A 81 -13.61 -2.47 21.88
N ILE A 82 -13.02 -1.87 20.85
CA ILE A 82 -12.72 -2.53 19.58
C ILE A 82 -11.24 -2.85 19.53
N MET A 83 -10.89 -4.08 19.17
CA MET A 83 -9.51 -4.46 18.91
C MET A 83 -9.10 -3.95 17.52
N ALA A 84 -7.99 -3.23 17.46
CA ALA A 84 -7.40 -2.71 16.22
C ALA A 84 -5.90 -2.95 16.21
N THR A 85 -5.28 -2.83 15.04
CA THR A 85 -3.82 -2.88 14.91
C THR A 85 -3.30 -1.46 14.66
N ALA A 86 -2.49 -0.93 15.57
CA ALA A 86 -1.76 0.30 15.36
C ALA A 86 -0.49 0.01 14.54
N ILE A 87 -0.30 0.77 13.47
CA ILE A 87 0.89 0.71 12.63
C ILE A 87 1.58 2.07 12.73
N GLY A 88 2.68 2.12 13.46
CA GLY A 88 3.55 3.30 13.53
C GLY A 88 4.54 3.30 12.38
N ILE A 89 4.53 4.36 11.58
CA ILE A 89 5.49 4.62 10.51
C ILE A 89 6.32 5.85 10.87
N ASP A 90 7.61 5.81 10.56
CA ASP A 90 8.46 6.99 10.66
C ASP A 90 8.11 7.97 9.53
N GLY A 91 7.58 9.14 9.90
CA GLY A 91 7.10 10.16 8.96
C GLY A 91 8.20 10.76 8.07
N GLU A 92 9.44 10.79 8.54
CA GLU A 92 10.56 11.41 7.82
C GLU A 92 11.05 10.52 6.68
N ARG A 93 11.02 9.18 6.86
CA ARG A 93 11.29 8.21 5.80
C ARG A 93 10.06 7.90 4.94
N ALA A 94 8.85 7.96 5.52
CA ALA A 94 7.61 7.79 4.77
C ALA A 94 7.38 8.88 3.71
N SER A 95 7.86 10.12 3.92
CA SER A 95 7.73 11.18 2.91
C SER A 95 8.60 10.95 1.66
N VAL A 96 9.72 10.25 1.80
CA VAL A 96 10.56 9.85 0.66
C VAL A 96 9.81 8.81 -0.19
N MET A 97 9.11 7.87 0.44
CA MET A 97 8.24 6.92 -0.24
C MET A 97 7.04 7.59 -0.92
N SER A 98 6.34 8.52 -0.25
CA SER A 98 5.21 9.22 -0.85
C SER A 98 5.62 10.16 -1.98
N THR A 99 6.85 10.68 -1.97
CA THR A 99 7.39 11.54 -3.03
C THR A 99 7.87 10.71 -4.24
N GLN A 100 8.45 9.54 -4.01
CA GLN A 100 8.85 8.63 -5.10
C GLN A 100 7.62 7.99 -5.77
N ILE A 101 6.59 7.63 -4.98
CA ILE A 101 5.28 7.15 -5.46
C ILE A 101 4.46 8.29 -6.08
N GLY A 102 4.59 9.52 -5.57
CA GLY A 102 3.96 10.73 -6.12
C GLY A 102 4.65 11.30 -7.37
N SER A 103 5.84 10.81 -7.73
CA SER A 103 6.53 11.21 -8.96
C SER A 103 6.00 10.50 -10.21
N SER A 104 5.08 9.52 -10.09
CA SER A 104 4.22 9.11 -11.20
C SER A 104 3.08 10.11 -11.33
N LYS A 105 3.41 11.23 -11.98
CA LYS A 105 2.66 12.48 -12.11
C LYS A 105 1.27 12.40 -12.78
N ASN A 106 0.64 11.22 -12.87
CA ASN A 106 -0.64 10.99 -13.54
C ASN A 106 -1.73 10.35 -12.65
N LEU A 107 -1.51 10.17 -11.34
CA LEU A 107 -2.44 9.39 -10.52
C LEU A 107 -3.60 10.18 -9.87
N PHE A 108 -3.60 11.52 -9.95
CA PHE A 108 -4.67 12.36 -9.38
C PHE A 108 -5.08 13.55 -10.27
N ALA A 109 -4.99 13.42 -11.58
CA ALA A 109 -5.56 14.38 -12.52
C ALA A 109 -6.38 13.63 -13.58
N GLY A 110 -7.69 13.58 -13.38
CA GLY A 110 -8.64 13.02 -14.31
C GLY A 110 -10.01 12.95 -13.66
N GLU A 111 -10.80 14.00 -13.89
CA GLU A 111 -12.26 14.08 -13.67
C GLU A 111 -13.02 12.84 -14.15
#